data_AF-A0A7V0JS59-F1
#
_entry.id   AF-A0A7V0JS59-F1
#
_cell.length_a   1.000
_cell.length_b   1.000
_cell.length_c   1.000
_cell.angle_alpha   90.00
_cell.angle_beta   90.00
_cell.angle_gamma   90.00
#
_symmetry.space_group_name_H-M   'P 1'
#
loop_
_entity.id
_entity.type
_entity.pdbx_description
1 polymer ?
#
loop_
_entity_poly.entity_id
_entity_poly.type
_entity_poly.pdbx_seq_one_letter_code
_entity_poly.pdbx_strand_id
1 'polypeptide(L)'
;MSEVVTYTTTVILGVAARSALLAAAGTISAISRGAGSLRKLEASEAWQTMDEREIVLKNAFASRFAELEQENGSPGKCLGDAQSRLLKVKAMYDALSHVPAMSAMANAENESELAQISCDTTNWLNQLKDGNVGSDLLGKIDGMESTLRHIATSAHKKLIGAETQVLRQNLKDSVEASGYQLSEREGNIRATKGTTCIWMEFTDRGEMSLDASGFSGLSCQKEISALETQLSQRGIVLQRKSSHFHGRPEGGDVAQRLAKIFSTVKPEPVATVTKGKTKARSKRKKQTRQTVRS
;
A
#
# COMPACT_ATOMS: atom_id res chain seq x y z
N MET A 1 -9.79 -7.49 -27.10
CA MET A 1 -10.05 -8.36 -25.94
C MET A 1 -9.46 -7.65 -24.75
N SER A 2 -10.31 -7.09 -23.89
CA SER A 2 -9.88 -6.36 -22.70
C SER A 2 -9.50 -7.31 -21.54
N GLU A 3 -8.68 -6.83 -20.60
CA GLU A 3 -8.05 -7.61 -19.52
C GLU A 3 -8.28 -6.94 -18.16
N VAL A 4 -8.56 -7.75 -17.14
CA VAL A 4 -8.45 -7.39 -15.72
C VAL A 4 -7.22 -8.10 -15.16
N VAL A 5 -6.35 -7.36 -14.48
CA VAL A 5 -5.16 -7.88 -13.81
C VAL A 5 -5.16 -7.46 -12.35
N THR A 6 -4.99 -8.42 -11.45
CA THR A 6 -4.81 -8.15 -10.03
C THR A 6 -3.37 -8.44 -9.65
N TYR A 7 -2.79 -7.54 -8.86
CA TYR A 7 -1.42 -7.62 -8.37
C TYR A 7 -1.42 -7.80 -6.86
N THR A 8 -0.61 -8.75 -6.38
CA THR A 8 -0.20 -8.78 -4.97
C THR A 8 0.83 -7.69 -4.72
N THR A 9 1.16 -7.52 -3.44
CA THR A 9 2.01 -6.45 -2.93
C THR A 9 3.27 -6.20 -3.75
N THR A 10 3.68 -4.93 -3.78
CA THR A 10 4.79 -4.44 -4.59
C THR A 10 6.14 -4.84 -3.99
N VAL A 11 7.03 -5.41 -4.80
CA VAL A 11 8.45 -5.46 -4.45
C VAL A 11 9.06 -4.10 -4.79
N ILE A 12 9.50 -3.38 -3.76
CA ILE A 12 10.10 -2.04 -3.89
C ILE A 12 11.62 -2.19 -3.99
N LEU A 13 12.13 -2.09 -5.22
CA LEU A 13 13.53 -2.19 -5.58
C LEU A 13 14.13 -0.80 -5.81
N GLY A 14 15.40 -0.63 -5.44
CA GLY A 14 16.15 0.60 -5.71
C GLY A 14 15.94 1.72 -4.68
N VAL A 15 16.91 2.64 -4.66
CA VAL A 15 17.05 3.66 -3.61
C VAL A 15 15.88 4.65 -3.62
N ALA A 16 15.45 5.14 -4.78
CA ALA A 16 14.40 6.16 -4.88
C ALA A 16 13.03 5.66 -4.37
N ALA A 17 12.63 4.46 -4.76
CA ALA A 17 11.37 3.87 -4.33
C ALA A 17 11.39 3.54 -2.82
N ARG A 18 12.55 3.12 -2.30
CA ARG A 18 12.76 2.97 -0.85
C ARG A 18 12.72 4.29 -0.10
N SER A 19 13.36 5.34 -0.60
CA SER A 19 13.31 6.66 0.02
C SER A 19 11.89 7.22 0.04
N ALA A 20 11.12 7.04 -1.03
CA ALA A 20 9.71 7.43 -1.07
C ALA A 20 8.87 6.67 -0.03
N LEU A 21 9.15 5.38 0.14
CA LEU A 21 8.48 4.54 1.12
C LEU A 21 8.86 4.86 2.56
N LEU A 22 10.13 5.13 2.81
CA LEU A 22 10.62 5.63 4.10
C LEU A 22 10.08 7.02 4.40
N ALA A 23 9.91 7.88 3.40
CA ALA A 23 9.27 9.17 3.56
C ALA A 23 7.77 9.01 3.85
N ALA A 24 7.07 8.08 3.19
CA ALA A 24 5.66 7.81 3.45
C ALA A 24 5.46 7.19 4.84
N ALA A 25 6.21 6.13 5.15
CA ALA A 25 6.23 5.49 6.47
C ALA A 25 6.68 6.48 7.55
N GLY A 26 7.71 7.28 7.28
CA GLY A 26 8.23 8.32 8.14
C GLY A 26 7.28 9.49 8.32
N THR A 27 6.43 9.82 7.35
CA THR A 27 5.35 10.82 7.52
C THR A 27 4.24 10.26 8.41
N ILE A 28 3.91 8.98 8.24
CA ILE A 28 2.97 8.26 9.11
C ILE A 28 3.52 8.19 10.55
N SER A 29 4.82 7.93 10.69
CA SER A 29 5.50 7.82 11.97
C SER A 29 5.93 9.16 12.55
N ALA A 30 6.17 10.25 11.80
CA ALA A 30 6.65 11.54 12.33
C ALA A 30 5.59 12.30 13.13
N ILE A 31 4.33 11.85 13.07
CA ILE A 31 3.30 12.19 14.04
C ILE A 31 3.66 11.63 15.45
N SER A 32 4.57 10.67 15.51
CA SER A 32 5.06 9.90 16.65
C SER A 32 6.60 10.04 16.77
N ARG A 33 7.05 10.81 17.75
CA ARG A 33 8.47 11.13 18.03
C ARG A 33 9.45 9.94 17.85
N GLY A 34 10.31 9.94 16.81
CA GLY A 34 11.42 8.97 16.73
C GLY A 34 12.22 8.91 15.42
N ALA A 35 13.20 9.79 15.21
CA ALA A 35 14.06 9.79 14.01
C ALA A 35 15.09 8.62 13.96
N GLY A 36 15.37 7.95 15.08
CA GLY A 36 16.38 6.89 15.18
C GLY A 36 15.93 5.54 14.61
N SER A 37 14.65 5.18 14.75
CA SER A 37 14.11 3.88 14.33
C SER A 37 14.00 3.75 12.80
N LEU A 38 13.82 4.86 12.08
CA LEU A 38 13.70 4.87 10.61
C LEU A 38 15.01 4.53 9.89
N ARG A 39 16.17 4.85 10.47
CA ARG A 39 17.49 4.49 9.91
C ARG A 39 17.72 2.97 9.85
N LYS A 40 17.05 2.18 10.70
CA LYS A 40 17.12 0.71 10.64
C LYS A 40 16.34 0.13 9.46
N LEU A 41 15.32 0.83 8.95
CA LEU A 41 14.61 0.41 7.73
C LEU A 41 15.46 0.67 6.46
N GLU A 42 16.28 1.73 6.45
CA GLU A 42 17.20 2.04 5.33
C GLU A 42 18.25 0.92 5.10
N ALA A 43 18.64 0.22 6.17
CA ALA A 43 19.63 -0.85 6.13
C ALA A 43 19.07 -2.21 5.68
N SER A 44 17.75 -2.36 5.50
CA SER A 44 17.16 -3.61 5.03
C SER A 44 17.45 -3.81 3.54
N GLU A 45 18.19 -4.86 3.18
CA GLU A 45 18.59 -5.15 1.79
C GLU A 45 17.42 -5.41 0.84
N ALA A 46 16.26 -5.84 1.35
CA ALA A 46 15.02 -6.01 0.60
C ALA A 46 13.81 -5.53 1.42
N TRP A 47 12.88 -4.82 0.77
CA TRP A 47 11.59 -4.52 1.37
C TRP A 47 10.67 -5.72 1.16
N GLN A 48 10.25 -6.35 2.27
CA GLN A 48 9.36 -7.51 2.23
C GLN A 48 7.95 -7.08 1.84
N THR A 49 7.24 -7.87 1.03
CA THR A 49 5.82 -7.68 0.75
C THR A 49 4.95 -7.90 2.00
N MET A 50 3.66 -7.58 1.91
CA MET A 50 2.71 -7.81 3.00
C MET A 50 2.63 -9.29 3.38
N ASP A 51 2.43 -10.15 2.38
CA ASP A 51 2.33 -11.60 2.56
C ASP A 51 3.65 -12.17 3.11
N GLU A 52 4.80 -11.72 2.61
CA GLU A 52 6.12 -12.12 3.11
C GLU A 52 6.29 -11.75 4.58
N ARG A 53 5.91 -10.54 5.00
CA ARG A 53 5.99 -10.13 6.40
C ARG A 53 5.08 -10.99 7.28
N GLU A 54 3.87 -11.31 6.83
CA GLU A 54 2.95 -12.15 7.61
C GLU A 54 3.51 -13.57 7.78
N ILE A 55 4.08 -14.15 6.71
CA ILE A 55 4.74 -15.46 6.75
C ILE A 55 5.95 -15.43 7.69
N VAL A 56 6.83 -14.43 7.58
CA VAL A 56 8.03 -14.30 8.42
C VAL A 56 7.62 -14.13 9.89
N LEU A 57 6.61 -13.32 10.19
CA LEU A 57 6.12 -13.12 11.55
C LEU A 57 5.57 -14.41 12.16
N LYS A 58 4.75 -15.16 11.40
CA LYS A 58 4.20 -16.45 11.85
C LYS A 58 5.29 -17.48 12.10
N ASN A 59 6.26 -17.59 11.20
CA ASN A 59 7.38 -18.52 11.34
C ASN A 59 8.29 -18.14 12.51
N ALA A 60 8.59 -16.85 12.67
CA ALA A 60 9.38 -16.36 13.80
C ALA A 60 8.68 -16.62 15.14
N PHE A 61 7.36 -16.42 15.21
CA PHE A 61 6.57 -16.76 16.40
C PHE A 61 6.63 -18.27 16.70
N ALA A 62 6.38 -19.12 15.71
CA ALA A 62 6.38 -20.57 15.90
C ALA A 62 7.75 -21.09 16.36
N SER A 63 8.84 -20.62 15.74
CA SER A 63 10.21 -20.99 16.13
C SER A 63 10.52 -20.55 17.55
N ARG A 64 10.28 -19.26 17.86
CA ARG A 64 10.59 -18.71 19.20
C ARG A 64 9.75 -19.32 20.30
N PHE A 65 8.48 -19.60 20.03
CA PHE A 65 7.64 -20.26 21.01
C PHE A 65 8.14 -21.67 21.33
N ALA A 66 8.48 -22.47 20.31
CA ALA A 66 9.03 -23.82 20.50
C ALA A 66 10.38 -23.80 21.23
N GLU A 67 11.29 -22.89 20.88
CA GLU A 67 12.57 -22.70 21.57
C GLU A 67 12.35 -22.36 23.07
N LEU A 68 11.45 -21.41 23.35
CA LEU A 68 11.13 -21.01 24.72
C LEU A 68 10.47 -22.13 25.53
N GLU A 69 9.60 -22.94 24.92
CA GLU A 69 9.03 -24.12 25.56
C GLU A 69 10.09 -25.18 25.86
N GLN A 70 11.07 -25.37 24.98
CA GLN A 70 12.19 -26.30 25.20
C GLN A 70 13.13 -25.81 26.32
N GLU A 71 13.44 -24.51 26.36
CA GLU A 71 14.32 -23.92 27.38
C GLU A 71 13.69 -23.90 28.78
N ASN A 72 12.36 -23.77 28.86
CA ASN A 72 11.63 -23.59 30.12
C ASN A 72 10.81 -24.82 30.54
N GLY A 73 10.68 -25.82 29.66
CA GLY A 73 10.04 -27.10 29.94
C GLY A 73 11.06 -28.14 30.42
N SER A 74 10.85 -28.70 31.61
CA SER A 74 11.53 -29.96 31.97
C SER A 74 10.90 -31.11 31.15
N PRO A 75 11.68 -32.08 30.65
CA PRO A 75 11.12 -33.26 29.99
C PRO A 75 10.10 -33.95 30.93
N GLY A 76 8.82 -33.91 30.57
CA GLY A 76 7.73 -34.57 31.32
C GLY A 76 6.94 -33.72 32.33
N LYS A 77 7.18 -32.41 32.47
CA LYS A 77 6.28 -31.52 33.23
C LYS A 77 5.45 -30.65 32.28
N CYS A 78 4.11 -30.74 32.38
CA CYS A 78 3.23 -29.76 31.76
C CYS A 78 3.53 -28.38 32.34
N LEU A 79 3.81 -27.41 31.48
CA LEU A 79 3.89 -26.00 31.88
C LEU A 79 2.57 -25.59 32.53
N GLY A 80 2.63 -24.82 33.62
CA GLY A 80 1.42 -24.17 34.14
C GLY A 80 0.84 -23.20 33.10
N ASP A 81 -0.47 -23.01 33.08
CA ASP A 81 -1.17 -22.13 32.11
C ASP A 81 -0.55 -20.71 32.07
N ALA A 82 -0.24 -20.14 33.24
CA ALA A 82 0.43 -18.84 33.34
C ALA A 82 1.82 -18.82 32.68
N GLN A 83 2.60 -19.89 32.83
CA GLN A 83 3.93 -19.98 32.23
C GLN A 83 3.84 -20.11 30.71
N SER A 84 2.98 -21.01 30.20
CA SER A 84 2.80 -21.18 28.75
C SER A 84 2.32 -19.88 28.08
N ARG A 85 1.33 -19.18 28.68
CA ARG A 85 0.85 -17.89 28.16
C ARG A 85 1.94 -16.80 28.21
N LEU A 86 2.77 -16.77 29.25
CA LEU A 86 3.87 -15.81 29.33
C LEU A 86 4.94 -16.06 28.26
N LEU A 87 5.31 -17.33 28.03
CA LEU A 87 6.23 -17.70 26.94
C LEU A 87 5.67 -17.31 25.58
N LYS A 88 4.36 -17.42 25.38
CA LYS A 88 3.68 -16.96 24.17
C LYS A 88 3.80 -15.45 23.97
N VAL A 89 3.55 -14.64 25.01
CA VAL A 89 3.73 -13.17 24.95
C VAL A 89 5.17 -12.81 24.62
N LYS A 90 6.14 -13.48 25.26
CA LYS A 90 7.56 -13.29 24.96
C LYS A 90 7.90 -13.66 23.52
N ALA A 91 7.42 -14.81 23.04
CA ALA A 91 7.61 -15.24 21.64
C ALA A 91 6.99 -14.26 20.64
N MET A 92 5.84 -13.65 20.95
CA MET A 92 5.21 -12.63 20.10
C MET A 92 6.04 -11.36 20.02
N TYR A 93 6.55 -10.88 21.16
CA TYR A 93 7.45 -9.72 21.21
C TYR A 93 8.74 -10.00 20.41
N ASP A 94 9.37 -11.15 20.67
CA ASP A 94 10.59 -11.55 19.99
C ASP A 94 10.33 -11.69 18.48
N ALA A 95 9.24 -12.32 18.05
CA ALA A 95 8.87 -12.44 16.63
C ALA A 95 8.67 -11.10 15.93
N LEU A 96 8.04 -10.11 16.60
CA LEU A 96 7.87 -8.77 16.05
C LEU A 96 9.22 -8.11 15.76
N SER A 97 10.23 -8.33 16.62
CA SER A 97 11.58 -7.81 16.41
C SER A 97 12.33 -8.45 15.23
N HIS A 98 11.92 -9.64 14.79
CA HIS A 98 12.52 -10.34 13.64
C HIS A 98 11.98 -9.86 12.28
N VAL A 99 10.96 -9.01 12.25
CA VAL A 99 10.46 -8.38 11.03
C VAL A 99 10.89 -6.91 11.04
N PRO A 100 12.02 -6.52 10.41
CA PRO A 100 12.65 -5.21 10.63
C PRO A 100 11.71 -4.02 10.38
N ALA A 101 10.92 -4.08 9.30
CA ALA A 101 9.99 -3.01 8.96
C ALA A 101 8.86 -2.86 10.00
N MET A 102 8.30 -3.99 10.46
CA MET A 102 7.25 -3.97 11.49
C MET A 102 7.83 -3.56 12.84
N SER A 103 9.00 -4.06 13.22
CA SER A 103 9.69 -3.68 14.45
C SER A 103 9.99 -2.18 14.49
N ALA A 104 10.53 -1.63 13.40
CA ALA A 104 10.85 -0.21 13.34
C ALA A 104 9.60 0.67 13.42
N MET A 105 8.51 0.31 12.72
CA MET A 105 7.23 1.00 12.81
C MET A 105 6.61 0.88 14.21
N ALA A 106 6.65 -0.30 14.81
CA ALA A 106 6.14 -0.54 16.17
C ALA A 106 6.92 0.27 17.22
N ASN A 107 8.26 0.26 17.14
CA ASN A 107 9.13 1.02 18.03
C ASN A 107 8.98 2.52 17.86
N ALA A 108 8.75 3.03 16.64
CA ALA A 108 8.55 4.47 16.43
C ALA A 108 7.31 5.02 17.17
N GLU A 109 6.35 4.16 17.53
CA GLU A 109 5.08 4.58 18.10
C GLU A 109 4.83 4.10 19.53
N ASN A 110 5.39 2.95 19.89
CA ASN A 110 5.11 2.25 21.14
C ASN A 110 6.41 1.83 21.85
N GLU A 111 7.49 2.61 21.71
CA GLU A 111 8.80 2.27 22.30
C GLU A 111 8.70 1.97 23.79
N SER A 112 8.01 2.84 24.54
CA SER A 112 7.79 2.71 25.99
C SER A 112 7.02 1.45 26.34
N GLU A 113 5.91 1.19 25.66
CA GLU A 113 5.06 0.02 25.90
C GLU A 113 5.81 -1.28 25.57
N LEU A 114 6.54 -1.30 24.47
CA LEU A 114 7.35 -2.46 24.05
C LEU A 114 8.50 -2.73 25.04
N ALA A 115 9.17 -1.68 25.52
CA ALA A 115 10.20 -1.80 26.56
C ALA A 115 9.60 -2.34 27.87
N GLN A 116 8.42 -1.84 28.26
CA GLN A 116 7.72 -2.32 29.45
C GLN A 116 7.33 -3.79 29.34
N ILE A 117 6.76 -4.21 28.21
CA ILE A 117 6.41 -5.63 27.96
C ILE A 117 7.65 -6.52 28.02
N SER A 118 8.77 -6.10 27.43
CA SER A 118 10.03 -6.85 27.48
C SER A 118 10.56 -7.01 28.90
N CYS A 119 10.53 -5.93 29.69
CA CYS A 119 10.94 -5.91 31.09
C CYS A 119 10.04 -6.83 31.94
N ASP A 120 8.73 -6.65 31.87
CA ASP A 120 7.77 -7.39 32.68
C ASP A 120 7.76 -8.89 32.35
N THR A 121 7.83 -9.25 31.07
CA THR A 121 7.90 -10.66 30.66
C THR A 121 9.14 -11.35 31.21
N THR A 122 10.28 -10.68 31.21
CA THR A 122 11.53 -11.18 31.80
C THR A 122 11.41 -11.34 33.32
N ASN A 123 10.86 -10.33 33.99
CA ASN A 123 10.67 -10.33 35.44
C ASN A 123 9.72 -11.45 35.90
N TRP A 124 8.58 -11.62 35.23
CA TRP A 124 7.61 -12.66 35.58
C TRP A 124 8.09 -14.07 35.26
N LEU A 125 8.90 -14.25 34.20
CA LEU A 125 9.53 -15.54 33.94
C LEU A 125 10.47 -15.95 35.08
N ASN A 126 11.21 -15.00 35.65
CA ASN A 126 12.05 -15.25 36.82
C ASN A 126 11.21 -15.53 38.07
N GLN A 127 10.16 -14.74 38.34
CA GLN A 127 9.25 -14.96 39.47
C GLN A 127 8.54 -16.31 39.43
N LEU A 128 8.15 -16.78 38.24
CA LEU A 128 7.55 -18.11 38.05
C LEU A 128 8.53 -19.24 38.37
N LYS A 129 9.83 -19.06 38.11
CA LYS A 129 10.87 -20.03 38.50
C LYS A 129 11.02 -20.10 40.02
N ASP A 130 10.85 -18.98 40.71
CA ASP A 130 10.95 -18.86 42.17
C ASP A 130 9.63 -19.22 42.90
N GLY A 131 8.56 -19.54 42.15
CA GLY A 131 7.25 -19.89 42.71
C GLY A 131 6.46 -18.71 43.29
N ASN A 132 6.90 -17.47 43.04
CA ASN A 132 6.28 -16.26 43.58
C ASN A 132 5.29 -15.67 42.56
N VAL A 133 4.06 -16.20 42.52
CA VAL A 133 3.06 -15.80 41.53
C VAL A 133 1.95 -14.96 42.18
N GLY A 134 1.81 -13.71 41.76
CA GLY A 134 0.69 -12.87 42.15
C GLY A 134 -0.63 -13.34 41.51
N SER A 135 -1.74 -13.21 42.23
CA SER A 135 -3.08 -13.65 41.80
C SER A 135 -3.60 -12.96 40.53
N ASP A 136 -3.03 -11.82 40.14
CA ASP A 136 -3.42 -11.02 38.97
C ASP A 136 -2.54 -11.26 37.73
N LEU A 137 -1.59 -12.20 37.79
CA LEU A 137 -0.61 -12.40 36.72
C LEU A 137 -1.28 -12.75 35.37
N LEU A 138 -2.29 -13.62 35.37
CA LEU A 138 -2.98 -14.04 34.14
C LEU A 138 -3.69 -12.88 33.44
N GLY A 139 -4.36 -11.99 34.19
CA GLY A 139 -5.03 -10.82 33.62
C GLY A 139 -4.02 -9.85 32.97
N LYS A 140 -2.85 -9.67 33.59
CA LYS A 140 -1.77 -8.87 33.03
C LYS A 140 -1.16 -9.48 31.77
N ILE A 141 -0.97 -10.80 31.74
CA ILE A 141 -0.47 -11.52 30.55
C ILE A 141 -1.45 -11.35 29.38
N ASP A 142 -2.76 -11.50 29.62
CA ASP A 142 -3.78 -11.34 28.58
C ASP A 142 -3.83 -9.89 28.06
N GLY A 143 -3.66 -8.90 28.94
CA GLY A 143 -3.53 -7.49 28.57
C GLY A 143 -2.30 -7.22 27.69
N MET A 144 -1.16 -7.85 27.97
CA MET A 144 0.05 -7.75 27.15
C MET A 144 -0.11 -8.43 25.79
N GLU A 145 -0.73 -9.62 25.75
CA GLU A 145 -1.02 -10.30 24.49
C GLU A 145 -1.89 -9.41 23.59
N SER A 146 -2.97 -8.85 24.14
CA SER A 146 -3.86 -7.93 23.42
C SER A 146 -3.11 -6.70 22.89
N THR A 147 -2.28 -6.08 23.75
CA THR A 147 -1.46 -4.92 23.37
C THR A 147 -0.48 -5.27 22.24
N LEU A 148 0.24 -6.39 22.31
CA LEU A 148 1.15 -6.82 21.24
C LEU A 148 0.41 -7.10 19.93
N ARG A 149 -0.76 -7.73 19.96
CA ARG A 149 -1.59 -7.94 18.75
C ARG A 149 -2.00 -6.61 18.14
N HIS A 150 -2.40 -5.65 18.97
CA HIS A 150 -2.78 -4.32 18.52
C HIS A 150 -1.60 -3.59 17.87
N ILE A 151 -0.44 -3.57 18.53
CA ILE A 151 0.79 -2.95 18.02
C ILE A 151 1.19 -3.57 16.68
N ALA A 152 1.24 -4.91 16.60
CA ALA A 152 1.59 -5.61 15.36
C ALA A 152 0.61 -5.30 14.22
N THR A 153 -0.71 -5.29 14.51
CA THR A 153 -1.75 -4.96 13.53
C THR A 153 -1.64 -3.51 13.06
N SER A 154 -1.42 -2.58 13.98
CA SER A 154 -1.26 -1.15 13.67
C SER A 154 -0.03 -0.92 12.79
N ALA A 155 1.12 -1.47 13.19
CA ALA A 155 2.36 -1.38 12.42
C ALA A 155 2.19 -1.94 11.01
N HIS A 156 1.54 -3.10 10.88
CA HIS A 156 1.28 -3.73 9.59
C HIS A 156 0.37 -2.88 8.69
N LYS A 157 -0.74 -2.35 9.22
CA LYS A 157 -1.64 -1.46 8.48
C LYS A 157 -0.95 -0.20 7.99
N LYS A 158 -0.08 0.39 8.81
CA LYS A 158 0.69 1.59 8.45
C LYS A 158 1.68 1.33 7.33
N LEU A 159 2.38 0.19 7.38
CA LEU A 159 3.26 -0.23 6.29
C LEU A 159 2.48 -0.45 4.98
N ILE A 160 1.33 -1.11 5.03
CA ILE A 160 0.45 -1.27 3.86
C ILE A 160 0.01 0.09 3.31
N GLY A 161 -0.37 1.03 4.19
CA GLY A 161 -0.73 2.39 3.81
C GLY A 161 0.40 3.11 3.08
N ALA A 162 1.62 3.04 3.61
CA ALA A 162 2.81 3.63 2.99
C ALA A 162 3.10 3.02 1.61
N GLU A 163 3.06 1.69 1.49
CA GLU A 163 3.26 0.97 0.23
C GLU A 163 2.22 1.36 -0.82
N THR A 164 0.96 1.37 -0.42
CA THR A 164 -0.17 1.72 -1.29
C THR A 164 -0.03 3.16 -1.78
N GLN A 165 0.40 4.08 -0.91
CA GLN A 165 0.63 5.48 -1.28
C GLN A 165 1.75 5.62 -2.31
N VAL A 166 2.89 4.95 -2.10
CA VAL A 166 4.03 5.00 -3.03
C VAL A 166 3.67 4.37 -4.37
N LEU A 167 3.02 3.20 -4.36
CA LEU A 167 2.55 2.54 -5.57
C LEU A 167 1.57 3.44 -6.32
N ARG A 168 0.56 3.98 -5.63
CA ARG A 168 -0.45 4.86 -6.23
C ARG A 168 0.19 6.08 -6.87
N GLN A 169 1.12 6.75 -6.20
CA GLN A 169 1.76 7.94 -6.76
C GLN A 169 2.57 7.61 -8.02
N ASN A 170 3.41 6.57 -7.97
CA ASN A 170 4.21 6.18 -9.13
C ASN A 170 3.35 5.68 -10.30
N LEU A 171 2.24 5.02 -10.00
CA LEU A 171 1.25 4.63 -10.98
C LEU A 171 0.68 5.86 -11.67
N LYS A 172 0.18 6.85 -10.89
CA LYS A 172 -0.34 8.12 -11.41
C LYS A 172 0.66 8.80 -12.34
N ASP A 173 1.90 8.96 -11.87
CA ASP A 173 2.96 9.58 -12.67
C ASP A 173 3.23 8.81 -13.98
N SER A 174 3.14 7.48 -13.95
CA SER A 174 3.38 6.61 -15.12
C SER A 174 2.24 6.69 -16.15
N VAL A 175 0.98 6.66 -15.70
CA VAL A 175 -0.15 6.85 -16.62
C VAL A 175 -0.23 8.28 -17.17
N GLU A 176 0.07 9.31 -16.37
CA GLU A 176 0.16 10.69 -16.88
C GLU A 176 1.29 10.85 -17.91
N ALA A 177 2.47 10.29 -17.65
CA ALA A 177 3.58 10.29 -18.60
C ALA A 177 3.22 9.55 -19.91
N SER A 178 2.32 8.56 -19.84
CA SER A 178 1.78 7.85 -21.00
C SER A 178 0.67 8.63 -21.73
N GLY A 179 0.34 9.84 -21.27
CA GLY A 179 -0.61 10.76 -21.89
C GLY A 179 -2.08 10.54 -21.49
N TYR A 180 -2.33 9.83 -20.38
CA TYR A 180 -3.67 9.70 -19.82
C TYR A 180 -4.04 10.92 -18.97
N GLN A 181 -5.31 11.29 -19.00
CA GLN A 181 -5.92 12.22 -18.06
C GLN A 181 -6.44 11.45 -16.86
N LEU A 182 -6.07 11.86 -15.65
CA LEU A 182 -6.47 11.17 -14.42
C LEU A 182 -7.71 11.78 -13.78
N SER A 183 -8.47 10.93 -13.10
CA SER A 183 -9.52 11.31 -12.17
C SER A 183 -9.43 10.39 -10.96
N GLU A 184 -9.43 10.95 -9.76
CA GLU A 184 -9.35 10.19 -8.50
C GLU A 184 -10.62 10.39 -7.67
N ARG A 185 -11.18 9.28 -7.16
CA ARG A 185 -12.38 9.25 -6.31
C ARG A 185 -12.27 8.10 -5.32
N GLU A 186 -12.44 8.41 -4.04
CA GLU A 186 -12.43 7.41 -2.95
C GLU A 186 -11.19 6.50 -2.96
N GLY A 187 -10.04 7.04 -3.38
CA GLY A 187 -8.78 6.30 -3.51
C GLY A 187 -8.67 5.40 -4.76
N ASN A 188 -9.70 5.37 -5.60
CA ASN A 188 -9.70 4.72 -6.90
C ASN A 188 -9.32 5.70 -8.01
N ILE A 189 -8.70 5.19 -9.07
CA ILE A 189 -8.22 6.00 -10.18
C ILE A 189 -8.90 5.57 -11.48
N ARG A 190 -9.31 6.56 -12.26
CA ARG A 190 -9.71 6.41 -13.66
C ARG A 190 -8.74 7.21 -14.53
N ALA A 191 -8.02 6.54 -15.40
CA ALA A 191 -7.11 7.15 -16.37
C ALA A 191 -7.71 7.05 -17.77
N THR A 192 -7.95 8.17 -18.46
CA THR A 192 -8.57 8.19 -19.79
C THR A 192 -7.65 8.76 -20.88
N LYS A 193 -7.59 8.12 -22.05
CA LYS A 193 -6.86 8.58 -23.23
C LYS A 193 -7.70 8.33 -24.49
N GLY A 194 -8.30 9.40 -25.00
CA GLY A 194 -9.26 9.31 -26.10
C GLY A 194 -10.47 8.45 -25.70
N THR A 195 -10.68 7.35 -26.41
CA THR A 195 -11.77 6.38 -26.13
C THR A 195 -11.35 5.24 -25.22
N THR A 196 -10.08 5.19 -24.80
CA THR A 196 -9.55 4.13 -23.92
C THR A 196 -9.49 4.59 -22.47
N CYS A 197 -9.65 3.66 -21.53
CA CYS A 197 -9.59 3.93 -20.11
C CYS A 197 -8.90 2.80 -19.36
N ILE A 198 -8.14 3.14 -18.33
CA ILE A 198 -7.58 2.21 -17.36
C ILE A 198 -8.19 2.55 -16.00
N TRP A 199 -8.86 1.56 -15.42
CA TRP A 199 -9.52 1.62 -14.13
C TRP A 199 -8.62 0.97 -13.09
N MET A 200 -8.46 1.60 -11.93
CA MET A 200 -7.52 1.17 -10.91
C MET A 200 -8.20 1.22 -9.55
N GLU A 201 -8.18 0.08 -8.86
CA GLU A 201 -8.74 -0.12 -7.52
C GLU A 201 -7.65 -0.60 -6.58
N PHE A 202 -7.64 -0.08 -5.36
CA PHE A 202 -6.71 -0.50 -4.30
C PHE A 202 -7.50 -1.04 -3.11
N THR A 203 -7.10 -2.20 -2.61
CA THR A 203 -7.69 -2.80 -1.41
C THR A 203 -7.04 -2.29 -0.13
N ASP A 204 -7.66 -2.54 1.01
CA ASP A 204 -7.11 -2.29 2.35
C ASP A 204 -5.88 -3.15 2.68
N ARG A 205 -5.62 -4.19 1.87
CA ARG A 205 -4.44 -5.06 1.92
C ARG A 205 -3.29 -4.58 1.04
N GLY A 206 -3.46 -3.47 0.32
CA GLY A 206 -2.47 -2.95 -0.62
C GLY A 206 -2.40 -3.73 -1.93
N GLU A 207 -3.37 -4.62 -2.21
CA GLU A 207 -3.53 -5.21 -3.54
C GLU A 207 -4.08 -4.17 -4.51
N MET A 208 -3.62 -4.22 -5.76
CA MET A 208 -4.06 -3.33 -6.83
C MET A 208 -4.73 -4.16 -7.93
N SER A 209 -5.88 -3.71 -8.41
CA SER A 209 -6.52 -4.26 -9.61
C SER A 209 -6.56 -3.23 -10.72
N LEU A 210 -6.19 -3.63 -11.92
CA LEU A 210 -6.26 -2.84 -13.15
C LEU A 210 -7.27 -3.46 -14.11
N ASP A 211 -8.06 -2.64 -14.77
CA ASP A 211 -9.01 -3.06 -15.80
C ASP A 211 -8.99 -2.07 -16.96
N ALA A 212 -8.77 -2.59 -18.16
CA ALA A 212 -8.59 -1.79 -19.36
C ALA A 212 -9.86 -1.83 -20.23
N SER A 213 -10.50 -0.68 -20.46
CA SER A 213 -11.69 -0.56 -21.31
C SER A 213 -11.43 0.27 -22.57
N GLY A 214 -12.18 0.02 -23.64
CA GLY A 214 -12.08 0.73 -24.92
C GLY A 214 -10.92 0.32 -25.83
N PHE A 215 -10.12 -0.68 -25.43
CA PHE A 215 -8.99 -1.18 -26.22
C PHE A 215 -9.42 -2.23 -27.26
N SER A 216 -8.80 -2.20 -28.44
CA SER A 216 -9.05 -3.16 -29.52
C SER A 216 -8.02 -4.31 -29.50
N GLY A 217 -8.48 -5.55 -29.69
CA GLY A 217 -7.58 -6.71 -29.82
C GLY A 217 -6.63 -6.89 -28.62
N LEU A 218 -5.33 -7.01 -28.88
CA LEU A 218 -4.27 -7.19 -27.88
C LEU A 218 -3.65 -5.86 -27.39
N SER A 219 -4.22 -4.71 -27.77
CA SER A 219 -3.65 -3.41 -27.39
C SER A 219 -3.72 -3.15 -25.89
N CYS A 220 -4.72 -3.68 -25.16
CA CYS A 220 -4.76 -3.56 -23.70
C CYS A 220 -3.57 -4.25 -23.03
N GLN A 221 -3.20 -5.47 -23.47
CA GLN A 221 -2.08 -6.20 -22.90
C GLN A 221 -0.78 -5.43 -23.09
N LYS A 222 -0.58 -4.84 -24.27
CA LYS A 222 0.58 -3.99 -24.55
C LYS A 222 0.60 -2.77 -23.65
N GLU A 223 -0.55 -2.13 -23.42
CA GLU A 223 -0.65 -0.97 -22.54
C GLU A 223 -0.34 -1.33 -21.08
N ILE A 224 -0.93 -2.41 -20.56
CA ILE A 224 -0.66 -2.89 -19.20
C ILE A 224 0.82 -3.28 -19.06
N SER A 225 1.39 -3.99 -20.04
CA SER A 225 2.81 -4.37 -20.01
C SER A 225 3.75 -3.16 -20.07
N ALA A 226 3.38 -2.12 -20.84
CA ALA A 226 4.14 -0.87 -20.89
C ALA A 226 4.10 -0.16 -19.54
N LEU A 227 2.94 -0.14 -18.86
CA LEU A 227 2.78 0.44 -17.54
C LEU A 227 3.60 -0.32 -16.48
N GLU A 228 3.57 -1.64 -16.49
CA GLU A 228 4.42 -2.48 -15.63
C GLU A 228 5.91 -2.21 -15.86
N THR A 229 6.32 -2.06 -17.11
CA THR A 229 7.71 -1.74 -17.47
C THR A 229 8.12 -0.37 -16.92
N GLN A 230 7.26 0.64 -17.03
CA GLN A 230 7.51 1.98 -16.48
C GLN A 230 7.61 1.96 -14.95
N LEU A 231 6.74 1.21 -14.27
CA LEU A 231 6.82 1.04 -12.82
C LEU A 231 8.12 0.33 -12.42
N SER A 232 8.51 -0.72 -13.15
CA SER A 232 9.76 -1.44 -12.90
C SER A 232 10.98 -0.54 -13.07
N GLN A 233 11.00 0.33 -14.07
CA GLN A 233 12.04 1.36 -14.25
C GLN A 233 12.10 2.36 -13.09
N ARG A 234 10.99 2.59 -12.40
CA ARG A 234 10.90 3.40 -11.18
C ARG A 234 11.19 2.61 -9.90
N GLY A 235 11.58 1.34 -10.01
CA GLY A 235 11.89 0.49 -8.88
C GLY A 235 10.67 -0.20 -8.24
N ILE A 236 9.54 -0.23 -8.93
CA ILE A 236 8.30 -0.87 -8.47
C ILE A 236 8.08 -2.11 -9.32
N VAL A 237 8.31 -3.28 -8.73
CA VAL A 237 8.02 -4.56 -9.38
C VAL A 237 6.68 -5.07 -8.86
N LEU A 238 5.74 -5.21 -9.78
CA LEU A 238 4.42 -5.77 -9.49
C LEU A 238 4.46 -7.29 -9.66
N GLN A 239 3.86 -8.02 -8.73
CA GLN A 239 3.65 -9.45 -8.86
C GLN A 239 2.20 -9.72 -9.27
N ARG A 240 1.98 -10.22 -10.49
CA ARG A 240 0.63 -10.59 -10.94
C ARG A 240 0.10 -11.76 -10.10
N LYS A 241 -1.04 -11.55 -9.44
CA LYS A 241 -1.80 -12.56 -8.70
C LYS A 241 -2.72 -13.36 -9.62
N SER A 242 -3.42 -12.64 -10.50
CA SER A 242 -4.36 -13.20 -11.46
C SER A 242 -4.49 -12.27 -12.66
N SER A 243 -4.84 -12.85 -13.81
CA SER A 243 -5.20 -12.13 -15.02
C SER A 243 -6.37 -12.85 -15.68
N HIS A 244 -7.36 -12.08 -16.13
CA HIS A 244 -8.52 -12.61 -16.84
C HIS A 244 -8.92 -11.71 -18.00
N PHE A 245 -9.05 -12.30 -19.19
CA PHE A 245 -9.59 -11.62 -20.37
C PHE A 245 -11.10 -11.73 -20.38
N HIS A 246 -11.79 -10.59 -20.30
CA HIS A 246 -13.26 -10.56 -20.34
C HIS A 246 -13.80 -10.22 -21.73
N GLY A 247 -12.96 -9.72 -22.65
CA GLY A 247 -13.36 -9.49 -24.06
C GLY A 247 -14.33 -8.32 -24.29
N ARG A 248 -14.75 -7.62 -23.23
CA ARG A 248 -15.77 -6.57 -23.28
C ARG A 248 -15.17 -5.17 -23.48
N PRO A 249 -15.60 -4.41 -24.50
CA PRO A 249 -15.14 -3.02 -24.72
C PRO A 249 -15.45 -2.08 -23.57
N GLU A 250 -16.56 -2.28 -22.87
CA GLU A 250 -17.00 -1.46 -21.73
C GLU A 250 -16.18 -1.67 -20.46
N GLY A 251 -15.28 -2.66 -20.44
CA GLY A 251 -14.51 -3.05 -19.26
C GLY A 251 -15.06 -4.28 -18.53
N GLY A 252 -14.29 -4.77 -17.57
CA GLY A 252 -14.65 -5.89 -16.70
C GLY A 252 -15.35 -5.45 -15.42
N ASP A 253 -15.28 -6.29 -14.39
CA ASP A 253 -15.99 -6.05 -13.14
C ASP A 253 -15.44 -4.83 -12.37
N VAL A 254 -14.14 -4.55 -12.46
CA VAL A 254 -13.52 -3.38 -11.82
C VAL A 254 -14.04 -2.12 -12.51
N ALA A 255 -14.03 -2.07 -13.84
CA ALA A 255 -14.58 -0.95 -14.60
C ALA A 255 -16.05 -0.70 -14.26
N GLN A 256 -16.87 -1.75 -14.17
CA GLN A 256 -18.29 -1.62 -13.82
C GLN A 256 -18.53 -1.11 -12.40
N ARG A 257 -17.75 -1.57 -11.41
CA ARG A 257 -17.83 -1.06 -10.04
C ARG A 257 -17.43 0.41 -9.98
N LEU A 258 -16.28 0.75 -10.55
CA LEU A 258 -15.74 2.10 -10.51
C LEU A 258 -16.58 3.08 -11.34
N ALA A 259 -17.15 2.67 -12.48
CA ALA A 259 -18.02 3.52 -13.27
C ALA A 259 -19.17 4.12 -12.45
N LYS A 260 -19.73 3.39 -11.47
CA LYS A 260 -20.76 3.90 -10.56
C LYS A 260 -20.23 5.08 -9.72
N ILE A 261 -19.03 4.93 -9.15
CA ILE A 261 -18.35 5.96 -8.34
C ILE A 261 -18.01 7.20 -9.18
N PHE A 262 -17.63 7.01 -10.45
CA PHE A 262 -17.24 8.11 -11.34
C PHE A 262 -18.42 8.75 -12.10
N SER A 263 -19.60 8.10 -12.14
CA SER A 263 -20.80 8.60 -12.83
C SER A 263 -21.67 9.55 -12.01
N THR A 264 -21.53 9.54 -10.69
CA THR A 264 -22.36 10.31 -9.74
C THR A 264 -22.08 11.81 -9.73
N VAL A 265 -21.07 12.30 -10.45
CA VAL A 265 -20.74 13.72 -10.54
C VAL A 265 -20.69 14.12 -12.00
N LYS A 266 -21.58 15.03 -12.42
CA LYS A 266 -21.49 15.68 -13.73
C LYS A 266 -20.09 16.28 -13.88
N PRO A 267 -19.38 16.05 -14.99
CA PRO A 267 -18.10 16.71 -15.22
C PRO A 267 -18.29 18.21 -15.07
N GLU A 268 -17.43 18.87 -14.28
CA GLU A 268 -17.34 20.32 -14.31
C GLU A 268 -17.12 20.73 -15.77
N PRO A 269 -17.93 21.66 -16.30
CA PRO A 269 -17.76 22.10 -17.66
C PRO A 269 -16.36 22.67 -17.80
N VAL A 270 -15.53 21.99 -18.60
CA VAL A 270 -14.24 22.49 -19.04
C VAL A 270 -14.49 23.91 -19.55
N ALA A 271 -13.86 24.90 -18.91
CA ALA A 271 -13.95 26.29 -19.31
C ALA A 271 -13.63 26.35 -20.81
N THR A 272 -14.67 26.61 -21.61
CA THR A 272 -14.55 26.73 -23.04
C THR A 272 -13.60 27.87 -23.31
N VAL A 273 -12.39 27.54 -23.77
CA VAL A 273 -11.46 28.53 -24.33
C VAL A 273 -12.23 29.31 -25.37
N THR A 274 -12.53 30.55 -25.04
CA THR A 274 -13.29 31.49 -25.85
C THR A 274 -12.54 31.69 -27.15
N LYS A 275 -12.94 30.96 -28.21
CA LYS A 275 -12.45 31.22 -29.57
C LYS A 275 -12.90 32.62 -29.94
N GLY A 276 -11.98 33.57 -29.83
CA GLY A 276 -12.13 34.95 -30.29
C GLY A 276 -12.57 34.97 -31.74
N LYS A 277 -13.85 35.28 -31.96
CA LYS A 277 -14.39 35.60 -33.28
C LYS A 277 -14.00 37.04 -33.64
N THR A 278 -12.86 37.22 -34.28
CA THR A 278 -12.54 38.50 -34.93
C THR A 278 -13.31 38.57 -36.26
N LYS A 279 -14.58 39.01 -36.21
CA LYS A 279 -15.33 39.41 -37.40
C LYS A 279 -14.87 40.82 -37.83
N ALA A 280 -13.91 40.89 -38.75
CA ALA A 280 -13.61 42.14 -39.46
C ALA A 280 -14.62 42.31 -40.62
N ARG A 281 -15.51 43.27 -40.41
CA ARG A 281 -16.59 43.73 -41.27
C ARG A 281 -16.02 44.70 -42.30
N SER A 282 -15.86 44.29 -43.56
CA SER A 282 -15.60 45.21 -44.67
C SER A 282 -16.85 45.40 -45.52
N LYS A 283 -17.52 46.54 -45.32
CA LYS A 283 -18.43 47.15 -46.28
C LYS A 283 -17.97 48.59 -46.47
N ARG A 284 -17.44 48.96 -47.63
CA ARG A 284 -17.49 50.35 -48.09
C ARG A 284 -17.75 50.45 -49.60
N LYS A 285 -18.82 51.20 -49.86
CA LYS A 285 -19.50 51.61 -51.10
C LYS A 285 -18.59 52.17 -52.21
N LYS A 286 -18.98 51.83 -53.45
CA LYS A 286 -19.27 52.70 -54.63
C LYS A 286 -18.37 53.92 -54.86
N GLN A 287 -17.70 53.95 -56.02
CA GLN A 287 -17.72 55.16 -56.86
C GLN A 287 -17.61 54.84 -58.35
N THR A 288 -18.59 55.39 -59.06
CA THR A 288 -18.84 55.39 -60.50
C THR A 288 -17.90 56.37 -61.22
N ARG A 289 -17.36 55.98 -62.38
CA ARG A 289 -16.92 56.85 -63.49
C ARG A 289 -16.87 55.93 -64.74
N GLN A 290 -17.75 56.03 -65.75
CA GLN A 290 -17.74 57.02 -66.85
C GLN A 290 -16.29 57.39 -67.20
N THR A 291 -15.70 57.13 -68.37
CA THR A 291 -16.10 57.29 -69.79
C THR A 291 -14.84 56.75 -70.56
N VAL A 292 -14.82 56.20 -71.78
CA VAL A 292 -14.92 56.85 -73.10
C VAL A 292 -14.71 55.74 -74.16
N ARG A 293 -15.47 55.86 -75.25
CA ARG A 293 -15.31 55.32 -76.61
C ARG A 293 -13.88 54.95 -77.04
N SER A 294 -13.76 53.87 -77.82
CA SER A 294 -13.48 53.89 -79.27
C SER A 294 -13.83 52.52 -79.83
#